data_AF-A0A7X6NY92-F1
#
_entry.id   AF-A0A7X6NY92-F1
#
_cell.length_a   1.000
_cell.length_b   1.000
_cell.length_c   1.000
_cell.angle_alpha   90.00
_cell.angle_beta   90.00
_cell.angle_gamma   90.00
#
_symmetry.space_group_name_H-M   'P 1'
#
loop_
_entity.id
_entity.type
_entity.pdbx_description
1 polymer ?
#
loop_
_entity_poly.entity_id
_entity_poly.type
_entity_poly.pdbx_seq_one_letter_code
_entity_poly.pdbx_strand_id
1 'polypeptide(L)'
;MEETSTKLTVKLNDKDVLIDVVDIIESEDYNKEYIVYTIDGMEEDQVFVSILNESEETYSLDTIEDDEEFNHVNELLLSQTLDFAEEESE
;
A
#
# COMPACT_ATOMS: atom_id res chain seq x y z
N MET A 1 12.10 -16.33 10.94
CA MET A 1 10.88 -15.64 11.37
C MET A 1 9.90 -15.85 10.22
N GLU A 2 8.69 -16.34 10.47
CA GLU A 2 7.68 -16.47 9.42
C GLU A 2 7.31 -15.05 9.00
N GLU A 3 7.80 -14.61 7.85
CA GLU A 3 7.25 -13.46 7.14
C GLU A 3 5.81 -13.82 6.81
N THR A 4 4.88 -13.36 7.63
CA THR A 4 3.45 -13.47 7.35
C THR A 4 3.12 -12.41 6.31
N SER A 5 3.56 -12.63 5.08
CA SER A 5 3.10 -11.86 3.93
C SER A 5 1.60 -12.06 3.80
N THR A 6 0.85 -10.98 4.02
CA THR A 6 -0.61 -11.03 3.99
C THR A 6 -1.05 -10.95 2.54
N LYS A 7 -1.39 -12.10 1.98
CA LYS A 7 -1.94 -12.18 0.61
C LYS A 7 -3.40 -11.78 0.62
N LEU A 8 -3.72 -10.67 -0.03
CA LEU A 8 -5.09 -10.18 -0.18
C LEU A 8 -5.55 -10.39 -1.62
N THR A 9 -6.79 -10.86 -1.80
CA THR A 9 -7.42 -10.85 -3.13
C THR A 9 -8.27 -9.60 -3.23
N VAL A 10 -7.90 -8.73 -4.16
CA VAL A 10 -8.56 -7.44 -4.41
C VAL A 10 -9.17 -7.41 -5.80
N LYS A 11 -10.25 -6.64 -5.96
CA LYS A 11 -10.82 -6.37 -7.27
C LYS A 11 -10.19 -5.12 -7.88
N LEU A 12 -9.43 -5.33 -8.96
CA LEU A 12 -8.90 -4.28 -9.81
C LEU A 12 -9.65 -4.33 -11.15
N ASN A 13 -10.45 -3.31 -11.45
CA ASN A 13 -11.23 -3.23 -12.70
C ASN A 13 -12.08 -4.50 -12.98
N ASP A 14 -12.81 -4.98 -11.96
CA ASP A 14 -13.63 -6.21 -12.03
C ASP A 14 -12.83 -7.52 -12.20
N LYS A 15 -11.50 -7.48 -12.00
CA LYS A 15 -10.63 -8.65 -12.03
C LYS A 15 -10.08 -8.90 -10.64
N ASP A 16 -10.19 -10.14 -10.17
CA ASP A 16 -9.55 -10.57 -8.94
C ASP A 16 -8.03 -10.68 -9.16
N VAL A 17 -7.28 -9.88 -8.42
CA VAL A 17 -5.82 -9.85 -8.42
C VAL A 17 -5.35 -10.22 -7.03
N LEU A 18 -4.37 -11.12 -6.96
CA LEU A 18 -3.74 -11.49 -5.70
C LEU A 18 -2.54 -10.57 -5.49
N ILE A 19 -2.59 -9.83 -4.39
CA ILE A 19 -1.56 -8.87 -3.99
C ILE A 19 -0.93 -9.33 -2.69
N ASP A 20 0.35 -9.00 -2.54
CA ASP A 20 1.08 -9.18 -1.30
C ASP A 20 1.13 -7.83 -0.59
N VAL A 21 0.46 -7.73 0.56
CA VAL A 21 0.38 -6.48 1.33
C VAL A 21 1.70 -6.28 2.07
N VAL A 22 2.39 -5.20 1.70
CA VAL A 22 3.64 -4.76 2.32
C VAL A 22 3.34 -3.90 3.54
N ASP A 23 2.50 -2.86 3.35
CA ASP A 23 2.18 -1.90 4.40
C ASP A 23 0.83 -1.19 4.15
N ILE A 24 0.27 -0.54 5.17
CA ILE A 24 -0.99 0.23 5.09
C ILE A 24 -0.78 1.56 5.81
N ILE A 25 -1.05 2.65 5.08
CA ILE A 25 -0.82 4.02 5.51
C ILE A 25 -2.15 4.73 5.60
N GLU A 26 -2.45 5.23 6.79
CA GLU A 26 -3.63 6.06 7.04
C GLU A 26 -3.22 7.53 6.93
N SER A 27 -3.90 8.30 6.08
CA SER A 27 -3.68 9.76 6.01
C SER A 27 -4.84 10.49 6.67
N GLU A 28 -4.53 11.23 7.73
CA GLU A 28 -5.50 12.12 8.39
C GLU A 28 -5.88 13.32 7.51
N ASP A 29 -4.93 13.83 6.70
CA ASP A 29 -5.14 14.95 5.78
C ASP A 29 -6.20 14.65 4.71
N TYR A 30 -6.19 13.43 4.17
CA TYR A 30 -7.13 13.00 3.13
C TYR A 30 -8.29 12.15 3.67
N ASN A 31 -8.21 11.74 4.94
CA ASN A 31 -9.14 10.79 5.58
C ASN A 31 -9.35 9.52 4.73
N LYS A 32 -8.24 9.01 4.19
CA LYS A 32 -8.17 7.85 3.30
C LYS A 32 -7.09 6.90 3.79
N GLU A 33 -7.30 5.63 3.51
CA GLU A 33 -6.32 4.58 3.73
C GLU A 33 -5.65 4.24 2.40
N TYR A 34 -4.34 4.06 2.43
CA TYR A 34 -3.53 3.68 1.29
C TYR A 34 -2.86 2.36 1.59
N ILE A 35 -2.83 1.47 0.62
CA ILE A 35 -2.20 0.16 0.75
C ILE A 35 -1.01 0.09 -0.18
N VAL A 36 0.08 -0.39 0.37
CA VAL A 36 1.35 -0.62 -0.30
C VAL A 36 1.45 -2.12 -0.54
N TYR A 37 1.56 -2.52 -1.79
CA TYR A 37 1.51 -3.92 -2.15
C TYR A 37 2.38 -4.25 -3.36
N THR A 38 2.74 -5.52 -3.48
CA THR A 38 3.34 -6.07 -4.69
C THR A 38 2.35 -7.02 -5.35
N ILE A 39 2.46 -7.19 -6.67
CA ILE A 39 1.59 -8.10 -7.40
C ILE A 39 2.32 -9.43 -7.59
N ASP A 40 1.73 -10.51 -7.09
CA ASP A 40 2.27 -11.87 -7.23
C ASP A 40 2.36 -12.23 -8.72
N GLY A 41 3.58 -12.39 -9.23
CA GLY A 41 3.87 -12.69 -10.63
C GLY A 41 4.27 -11.49 -11.51
N MET A 42 4.39 -10.28 -10.95
CA MET A 42 5.13 -9.17 -11.60
C MET A 42 6.63 -9.22 -11.26
N GLU A 43 7.44 -8.42 -11.94
CA GLU A 43 8.88 -8.31 -11.65
C GLU A 43 9.08 -7.97 -10.15
N GLU A 44 10.01 -8.66 -9.49
CA GLU A 44 10.20 -8.70 -8.03
C GLU A 44 10.51 -7.34 -7.35
N ASP A 45 10.56 -6.24 -8.10
CA ASP A 45 10.91 -4.89 -7.62
C ASP A 45 9.76 -3.88 -7.81
N GLN A 46 8.58 -4.31 -8.26
CA GLN A 46 7.46 -3.39 -8.46
C GLN A 46 6.55 -3.32 -7.23
N VAL A 47 6.75 -2.25 -6.46
CA VAL A 47 5.85 -1.85 -5.38
C VAL A 47 4.81 -0.88 -5.92
N PHE A 48 3.56 -1.13 -5.59
CA PHE A 48 2.41 -0.32 -5.95
C PHE A 48 1.79 0.30 -4.71
N VAL A 49 1.19 1.47 -4.88
CA VAL A 49 0.37 2.12 -3.87
C VAL A 49 -0.99 2.43 -4.47
N SER A 50 -2.04 2.20 -3.69
CA SER A 50 -3.42 2.48 -4.12
C SER A 50 -4.26 2.88 -2.92
N ILE A 51 -5.38 3.54 -3.18
CA ILE A 51 -6.38 3.88 -2.17
C ILE A 51 -7.11 2.60 -1.80
N LEU A 52 -7.02 2.21 -0.54
CA LEU A 52 -7.76 1.09 0.01
C LEU A 52 -9.16 1.56 0.35
N ASN A 53 -10.15 1.03 -0.35
CA ASN A 53 -11.56 1.26 -0.05
C ASN A 53 -12.13 -0.02 0.56
N GLU A 54 -12.37 0.01 1.87
CA GLU A 54 -13.13 -1.02 2.57
C GLU A 54 -14.64 -0.77 2.40
N SER A 55 -15.38 -1.81 2.03
CA SER A 55 -16.84 -1.85 2.06
C SER A 55 -17.30 -3.07 2.86
N GLU A 56 -18.56 -3.09 3.32
CA GLU A 56 -19.10 -4.11 4.26
C GLU A 56 -18.76 -5.57 3.94
N GLU A 57 -18.52 -5.90 2.66
CA GLU A 57 -18.20 -7.27 2.22
C GLU A 57 -16.96 -7.39 1.31
N THR A 58 -16.31 -6.27 0.93
CA THR A 58 -15.25 -6.29 -0.11
C THR A 58 -14.22 -5.18 0.04
N TYR A 59 -12.97 -5.48 -0.33
CA TYR A 59 -11.89 -4.50 -0.49
C TYR A 59 -11.70 -4.16 -1.97
N SER A 60 -11.63 -2.86 -2.27
CA SER A 60 -11.38 -2.34 -3.61
C SER A 60 -10.18 -1.42 -3.60
N LEU A 61 -9.38 -1.46 -4.68
CA LEU A 61 -8.23 -0.59 -4.84
C LEU A 61 -8.49 0.45 -5.91
N ASP A 62 -8.30 1.71 -5.55
CA ASP A 62 -8.42 2.83 -6.47
C ASP A 62 -7.06 3.47 -6.75
N THR A 63 -6.92 3.99 -7.96
CA THR A 63 -5.69 4.69 -8.35
C THR A 63 -5.72 6.09 -7.77
N ILE A 64 -4.60 6.55 -7.23
CA ILE A 64 -4.46 7.94 -6.78
C ILE A 64 -4.36 8.81 -8.04
N GLU A 65 -5.44 9.51 -8.38
CA GLU A 65 -5.48 10.38 -9.57
C GLU A 65 -4.86 11.77 -9.30
N ASP A 66 -4.77 12.17 -8.03
CA ASP A 66 -4.28 13.48 -7.63
C ASP A 66 -2.77 13.44 -7.33
N ASP A 67 -1.99 14.23 -8.07
CA ASP A 67 -0.53 14.28 -7.93
C ASP A 67 -0.07 14.82 -6.55
N GLU A 68 -0.85 15.70 -5.91
CA GLU A 68 -0.51 16.21 -4.57
C GLU A 68 -0.74 15.11 -3.51
N GLU A 69 -1.86 14.40 -3.61
CA GLU A 69 -2.17 13.21 -2.79
C GLU A 69 -1.11 12.13 -2.94
N PHE A 70 -0.73 11.80 -4.18
CA PHE A 70 0.30 10.79 -4.44
C PHE A 70 1.65 11.19 -3.85
N ASN A 71 2.08 12.44 -4.03
CA ASN A 71 3.33 12.91 -3.45
C ASN A 71 3.30 12.90 -1.92
N HIS A 72 2.17 13.28 -1.31
CA HIS A 72 2.01 13.25 0.14
C HIS A 72 2.16 11.83 0.69
N VAL A 73 1.50 10.84 0.07
CA VAL A 73 1.61 9.43 0.47
C VAL A 73 3.04 8.91 0.26
N ASN A 74 3.69 9.30 -0.84
CA ASN A 74 5.08 8.92 -1.10
C ASN A 74 6.05 9.51 -0.07
N GLU A 75 5.83 10.75 0.39
CA GLU A 75 6.62 11.33 1.49
C GLU A 75 6.39 10.59 2.82
N LEU A 76 5.15 10.18 3.11
CA LEU A 76 4.83 9.37 4.30
C LEU A 76 5.57 8.02 4.26
N LEU A 77 5.52 7.33 3.12
CA LEU A 77 6.29 6.10 2.83
C LEU A 77 7.78 6.26 3.11
N LEU A 78 8.40 7.30 2.55
CA LEU A 78 9.82 7.62 2.71
C LEU A 78 10.17 7.95 4.16
N SER A 79 9.29 8.65 4.88
CA SER A 79 9.52 9.00 6.28
C SER A 79 9.51 7.77 7.19
N GLN A 80 8.60 6.82 6.96
CA GLN A 80 8.55 5.58 7.74
C GLN A 80 9.76 4.68 7.45
N THR A 81 10.22 4.59 6.20
CA THR A 81 11.45 3.84 5.88
C THR A 81 12.70 4.48 6.49
N LEU A 82 12.71 5.81 6.66
CA LEU A 82 13.81 6.49 7.35
C LEU A 82 13.81 6.21 8.85
N ASP A 83 12.64 6.13 9.49
CA ASP A 83 12.52 5.83 10.92
C ASP A 83 13.18 4.48 11.27
N PHE A 84 13.00 3.47 10.42
CA PHE A 84 13.68 2.17 10.53
C PHE A 84 15.21 2.22 10.36
N ALA A 85 15.72 3.17 9.56
CA ALA A 85 17.16 3.29 9.32
C ALA A 85 17.89 4.04 10.44
N GLU A 86 17.19 4.89 11.20
CA GLU A 86 17.75 5.62 12.33
C GLU A 86 17.77 4.79 13.63
N GLU A 87 16.84 3.85 13.81
CA GLU A 87 16.83 2.96 14.99
C GLU A 87 17.97 1.90 15.00
N GLU A 88 18.60 1.57 13.87
CA GLU A 88 19.73 0.62 13.82
C GLU A 88 21.11 1.26 14.16
N SER A 89 21.15 2.52 14.60
CA SER A 89 22.40 3.24 14.90
C SER A 89 22.72 3.47 16.40
N GLU A 90 22.02 2.82 17.34
CA GLU A 90 22.36 2.88 18.78
C GLU A 90 22.91 1.57 19.39
#